data_AF-A0A358KL25-F1
#
_entry.id   AF-A0A358KL25-F1
#
_cell.length_a   1.000
_cell.length_b   1.000
_cell.length_c   1.000
_cell.angle_alpha   90.00
_cell.angle_beta   90.00
_cell.angle_gamma   90.00
#
_symmetry.space_group_name_H-M   'P 1'
#
loop_
_entity.id
_entity.type
_entity.pdbx_description
1 polymer ?
#
loop_
_entity_poly.entity_id
_entity_poly.type
_entity_poly.pdbx_seq_one_letter_code
_entity_poly.pdbx_strand_id
1 'polypeptide(L)'
;HFGERWGQHWLDLVRFAETRGHEADYPIPQAYRYRNYVVRALNADVPYNDFVVEHVAGDMVKQPRLDPATRENESAKGAGFWHLGEATHSPVDIRG
;
A
#
# COMPACT_ATOMS: atom_id res chain seq x y z
N HIS A 1 -19.21 0.06 -1.16
CA HIS A 1 -19.08 0.59 -2.53
C HIS A 1 -18.46 1.98 -2.66
N PHE A 2 -18.56 2.90 -1.69
CA PHE A 2 -17.90 4.21 -1.80
C PHE A 2 -16.37 4.09 -1.81
N GLY A 3 -15.78 3.51 -0.76
CA GLY A 3 -14.32 3.39 -0.64
C GLY A 3 -13.66 2.42 -1.63
N GLU A 4 -14.40 1.44 -2.18
CA GLU A 4 -13.89 0.60 -3.27
C GLU A 4 -13.70 1.41 -4.56
N ARG A 5 -14.68 2.25 -4.92
CA ARG A 5 -14.61 3.07 -6.13
C ARG A 5 -13.59 4.20 -6.00
N TRP A 6 -13.63 4.94 -4.89
CA TRP A 6 -12.63 5.99 -4.64
C TRP A 6 -11.24 5.44 -4.37
N GLY A 7 -11.17 4.25 -3.75
CA GLY A 7 -9.91 3.54 -3.53
C GLY A 7 -9.23 3.20 -4.84
N GLN A 8 -9.98 2.80 -5.88
CA GLN A 8 -9.42 2.58 -7.21
C GLN A 8 -8.68 3.82 -7.73
N HIS A 9 -9.30 5.00 -7.66
CA HIS A 9 -8.66 6.25 -8.12
C HIS A 9 -7.34 6.54 -7.39
N TRP A 10 -7.28 6.28 -6.08
CA TRP A 10 -6.04 6.43 -5.33
C TRP A 10 -4.98 5.39 -5.73
N LEU A 11 -5.40 4.13 -5.88
CA LEU A 11 -4.51 3.04 -6.28
C LEU A 11 -3.94 3.24 -7.68
N ASP A 12 -4.70 3.84 -8.59
CA ASP A 12 -4.24 4.25 -9.92
C ASP A 12 -3.14 5.32 -9.83
N LEU A 13 -3.32 6.34 -8.96
CA LEU A 13 -2.32 7.41 -8.78
C LEU A 13 -0.98 6.89 -8.29
N VAL A 14 -1.00 5.94 -7.36
CA VAL A 14 0.22 5.34 -6.81
C VAL A 14 0.75 4.17 -7.66
N ARG A 15 0.10 3.87 -8.79
CA ARG A 15 0.46 2.77 -9.71
C ARG A 15 0.50 1.40 -9.00
N PHE A 16 -0.49 1.15 -8.15
CA PHE A 16 -0.59 -0.12 -7.44
C PHE A 16 -0.83 -1.28 -8.40
N ALA A 17 -0.07 -2.36 -8.20
CA ALA A 17 -0.31 -3.66 -8.82
C ALA A 17 -0.08 -4.77 -7.77
N GLU A 18 -0.75 -5.91 -7.94
CA GLU A 18 -0.52 -7.09 -7.08
C GLU A 18 0.65 -7.96 -7.57
N THR A 19 1.23 -7.63 -8.71
CA THR A 19 2.37 -8.32 -9.33
C THR A 19 3.47 -7.32 -9.70
N ARG A 20 4.68 -7.82 -9.95
CA ARG A 20 5.86 -7.00 -10.28
C ARG A 20 5.88 -6.51 -11.74
N GLY A 21 4.96 -6.98 -12.59
CA GLY A 21 4.84 -6.49 -13.98
C GLY A 21 6.06 -6.75 -14.88
N HIS A 22 6.93 -7.70 -14.52
CA HIS A 22 8.10 -8.11 -15.30
C HIS A 22 7.79 -9.40 -16.10
N GLU A 23 8.74 -9.88 -16.91
CA GLU A 23 8.64 -11.06 -17.78
C GLU A 23 7.94 -12.30 -17.17
N ALA A 24 8.12 -12.54 -15.87
CA ALA A 24 7.56 -13.68 -15.16
C ALA A 24 6.37 -13.35 -14.24
N ASP A 25 5.91 -12.09 -14.25
CA ASP A 25 4.76 -11.55 -13.52
C ASP A 25 4.61 -12.06 -12.07
N TYR A 26 5.70 -12.01 -11.31
CA TYR A 26 5.69 -12.55 -9.95
C TYR A 26 4.73 -11.76 -9.03
N PRO A 27 3.90 -12.45 -8.22
CA PRO A 27 3.04 -11.79 -7.26
C PRO A 27 3.88 -11.07 -6.19
N ILE A 28 3.44 -9.88 -5.79
CA ILE A 28 4.01 -9.15 -4.67
C ILE A 28 3.37 -9.71 -3.38
N PRO A 29 4.14 -10.36 -2.50
CA PRO A 29 3.57 -10.93 -1.28
C PRO A 29 2.88 -9.85 -0.46
N GLN A 30 1.65 -10.15 -0.02
CA GLN A 30 0.86 -9.28 0.87
C GLN A 30 0.45 -7.90 0.29
N ALA A 31 0.59 -7.66 -1.02
CA ALA A 31 0.20 -6.38 -1.65
C ALA A 31 -1.26 -5.98 -1.38
N TYR A 32 -2.16 -6.98 -1.33
CA TYR A 32 -3.56 -6.80 -0.99
C TYR A 32 -3.80 -6.08 0.34
N ARG A 33 -2.85 -6.13 1.29
CA ARG A 33 -2.97 -5.44 2.58
C ARG A 33 -2.98 -3.93 2.42
N TYR A 34 -2.17 -3.40 1.51
CA TYR A 34 -2.14 -1.97 1.19
C TYR A 34 -3.43 -1.55 0.47
N ARG A 35 -3.89 -2.31 -0.52
CA ARG A 35 -5.21 -2.09 -1.17
C ARG A 35 -6.34 -2.03 -0.14
N ASN A 36 -6.41 -3.02 0.74
CA ASN A 36 -7.46 -3.11 1.74
C ASN A 36 -7.37 -1.96 2.75
N TYR A 37 -6.15 -1.53 3.10
CA TYR A 37 -5.94 -0.34 3.93
C TYR A 37 -6.51 0.92 3.27
N VAL A 38 -6.23 1.19 1.99
CA VAL A 38 -6.75 2.35 1.26
C VAL A 38 -8.28 2.36 1.27
N VAL A 39 -8.89 1.22 0.94
CA VAL A 39 -10.35 1.07 0.94
C VAL A 39 -10.94 1.30 2.33
N ARG A 40 -10.32 0.76 3.39
CA ARG A 40 -10.77 0.98 4.77
C ARG A 40 -10.60 2.42 5.23
N ALA A 41 -9.48 3.07 4.91
CA ALA A 41 -9.23 4.46 5.27
C ALA A 41 -10.28 5.40 4.65
N LEU A 42 -10.61 5.18 3.37
CA LEU A 42 -11.65 5.96 2.68
C LEU A 42 -13.05 5.65 3.22
N ASN A 43 -13.37 4.40 3.54
CA ASN A 43 -14.67 4.06 4.14
C ASN A 43 -14.82 4.59 5.58
N ALA A 44 -13.72 4.85 6.27
CA ALA A 44 -13.71 5.41 7.62
C ALA A 44 -13.62 6.94 7.64
N ASP A 45 -13.68 7.60 6.47
CA ASP A 45 -13.54 9.05 6.31
C ASP A 45 -12.31 9.61 7.05
N VAL A 46 -11.17 8.91 6.95
CA VAL A 46 -9.92 9.37 7.57
C VAL A 46 -9.56 10.76 7.02
N PRO A 47 -9.26 11.75 7.88
CA PRO A 47 -8.87 13.08 7.41
C PRO A 47 -7.70 13.00 6.44
N TYR A 48 -7.78 13.75 5.33
CA TYR A 48 -6.78 13.69 4.25
C TYR A 48 -5.34 13.88 4.76
N ASN A 49 -5.12 14.80 5.70
CA ASN A 49 -3.79 15.03 6.28
C ASN A 49 -3.25 13.79 7.00
N ASP A 50 -4.10 13.12 7.78
CA ASP A 50 -3.71 11.88 8.48
C ASP A 50 -3.48 10.76 7.48
N PHE A 51 -4.34 10.65 6.47
CA PHE A 51 -4.19 9.67 5.39
C PHE A 51 -2.85 9.82 4.64
N VAL A 52 -2.45 11.05 4.31
CA VAL A 52 -1.15 11.32 3.67
C VAL A 52 0.01 11.03 4.62
N VAL A 53 -0.09 11.40 5.90
CA VAL A 53 0.93 11.07 6.92
C VAL A 53 1.10 9.55 7.05
N GLU A 54 0.01 8.79 7.04
CA GLU A 54 0.05 7.32 7.10
C GLU A 54 0.80 6.71 5.90
N HIS A 55 0.71 7.30 4.70
CA HIS A 55 1.46 6.85 3.52
C HIS A 55 2.97 7.11 3.63
N VAL A 56 3.35 8.24 4.22
CA VAL A 56 4.76 8.65 4.31
C VAL A 56 5.45 8.00 5.50
N ALA A 57 4.78 7.93 6.65
CA ALA A 57 5.38 7.63 7.95
C ALA A 57 4.40 6.93 8.91
N GLY A 58 3.46 6.13 8.39
CA GLY A 58 2.41 5.49 9.17
C GLY A 58 2.88 4.54 10.27
N ASP A 59 4.09 3.99 10.14
CA ASP A 59 4.78 3.18 11.14
C ASP A 59 5.34 4.01 12.32
N MET A 60 5.59 5.31 12.10
CA MET A 60 6.14 6.24 13.10
C MET A 60 5.07 7.10 13.80
N VAL A 61 3.78 6.90 13.49
CA VAL A 61 2.68 7.66 14.10
C VAL A 61 2.53 7.28 15.58
N LYS A 62 2.63 8.27 16.48
CA LYS A 62 2.54 8.06 17.94
C LYS A 62 1.17 7.55 18.41
N GLN A 63 0.10 8.00 17.74
CA GLN A 63 -1.27 7.58 18.02
C GLN A 63 -1.86 6.95 16.74
N PRO A 64 -1.51 5.68 16.45
CA PRO A 64 -1.96 5.04 15.23
C PRO A 64 -3.46 4.73 15.28
N ARG A 65 -4.08 4.73 14.11
CA ARG A 65 -5.43 4.21 13.93
C ARG A 65 -5.39 2.69 14.02
N LEU A 66 -6.25 2.15 14.88
CA LEU A 66 -6.38 0.72 15.07
C LEU A 66 -7.65 0.20 14.40
N ASP A 67 -7.57 -0.99 13.82
CA ASP A 67 -8.76 -1.72 13.40
C ASP A 67 -9.63 -2.02 14.65
N PRO A 68 -10.93 -1.66 14.67
CA PRO A 68 -11.79 -1.89 15.83
C PRO A 68 -11.97 -3.37 16.19
N ALA A 69 -11.92 -4.26 15.21
CA ALA A 69 -12.17 -5.69 15.38
C ALA A 69 -10.88 -6.46 15.71
N THR A 70 -9.80 -6.20 15.00
CA THR A 70 -8.55 -6.98 15.14
C THR A 70 -7.52 -6.30 16.03
N ARG A 71 -7.69 -5.01 16.36
CA ARG A 71 -6.72 -4.17 17.08
C ARG A 71 -5.37 -4.03 16.35
N GLU A 72 -5.31 -4.39 15.08
CA GLU A 72 -4.13 -4.19 14.25
C GLU A 72 -3.88 -2.71 13.97
N ASN A 73 -2.61 -2.33 13.82
CA ASN A 73 -2.22 -0.99 13.41
C ASN A 73 -2.52 -0.78 11.92
N GLU A 74 -3.56 -0.01 11.60
CA GLU A 74 -3.91 0.36 10.22
C GLU A 74 -2.97 1.43 9.68
N SER A 75 -2.56 2.41 10.49
CA SER A 75 -1.66 3.48 10.07
C SER A 75 -0.34 2.93 9.49
N ALA A 76 0.24 1.90 10.12
CA ALA A 76 1.47 1.27 9.64
C ALA A 76 1.32 0.59 8.26
N LYS A 77 0.10 0.20 7.87
CA LYS A 77 -0.15 -0.40 6.55
C LYS A 77 -0.03 0.62 5.42
N GLY A 78 -0.19 1.91 5.70
CA GLY A 78 -0.02 3.00 4.72
C GLY A 78 1.42 3.11 4.20
N ALA A 79 2.42 2.98 5.09
CA ALA A 79 3.84 2.94 4.71
C ALA A 79 4.21 1.67 3.90
N GLY A 80 3.29 0.70 3.78
CA GLY A 80 3.45 -0.49 2.95
C GLY A 80 3.73 -0.16 1.47
N PHE A 81 3.27 0.99 0.97
CA PHE A 81 3.52 1.45 -0.39
C PHE A 81 5.00 1.40 -0.80
N TRP A 82 5.92 1.78 0.10
CA TRP A 82 7.36 1.80 -0.17
C TRP A 82 7.94 0.42 -0.53
N HIS A 83 7.25 -0.65 -0.17
CA HIS A 83 7.67 -2.03 -0.43
C HIS A 83 7.12 -2.59 -1.74
N LEU A 84 6.22 -1.85 -2.41
CA LEU A 84 5.55 -2.24 -3.64
C LEU A 84 6.30 -1.79 -4.92
N GLY A 85 7.49 -1.20 -4.76
CA GLY A 85 8.31 -0.73 -5.88
C GLY A 85 8.76 -1.83 -6.85
N GLU A 86 9.42 -1.45 -7.94
CA GLU A 86 9.89 -2.40 -8.95
C GLU A 86 10.95 -3.36 -8.36
N ALA A 87 10.84 -4.65 -8.69
CA ALA A 87 11.90 -5.62 -8.37
C ALA A 87 12.96 -5.56 -9.47
N THR A 88 14.14 -5.05 -9.17
CA THR A 88 15.27 -5.06 -10.10
C THR A 88 15.79 -6.49 -10.25
N HIS A 89 15.69 -7.07 -11.45
CA HIS A 89 16.47 -8.27 -11.77
C HIS A 89 17.95 -7.90 -11.77
N SER A 90 18.78 -8.72 -11.14
CA SER A 90 20.24 -8.57 -11.12
C SER A 90 20.77 -8.24 -12.53
N PRO A 91 21.83 -7.42 -12.66
CA PRO A 91 22.41 -7.12 -13.97
C PRO A 91 22.73 -8.44 -14.67
N VAL A 92 22.34 -8.56 -15.94
CA VAL A 92 22.79 -9.67 -16.77
C VAL A 92 24.31 -9.66 -16.76
N ASP A 93 24.92 -10.66 -16.14
CA ASP A 93 26.37 -10.83 -16.15
C ASP A 93 26.79 -11.14 -17.60
N ILE A 94 27.30 -10.11 -18.27
CA ILE A 94 28.10 -10.23 -19.49
C ILE A 94 29.42 -10.87 -19.09
N ARG A 95 29.43 -12.21 -19.04
CA ARG A 95 30.67 -12.98 -19.02
C ARG A 95 31.57 -12.50 -20.16
N GLY A 96 32.64 -11.80 -19.81
CA GLY A 96 33.86 -11.66 -20.60
C GLY A 96 34.85 -12.74 -20.19
#